data_AF-A0A380AJ36-F1
#
_entry.id   AF-A0A380AJ36-F1
#
_cell.length_a   1.000
_cell.length_b   1.000
_cell.length_c   1.000
_cell.angle_alpha   90.00
_cell.angle_beta   90.00
_cell.angle_gamma   90.00
#
_symmetry.space_group_name_H-M   'P 1'
#
loop_
_entity.id
_entity.type
_entity.pdbx_description
1 polymer ?
#
loop_
_entity_poly.entity_id
_entity_poly.type
_entity_poly.pdbx_seq_one_letter_code
_entity_poly.pdbx_strand_id
1 'polypeptide(L)' 'MRTVIGNRSVSLVVLDAFGKYTHFADANRLRSWIETGKVTPIPAAARDYRRQKDARLAKNDSE' A
#
# COMPACT_ATOMS: atom_id res chain seq x y z
N MET A 1 -2.28 -7.61 -10.36
CA MET A 1 -2.08 -6.98 -11.69
C MET A 1 -0.68 -7.31 -12.19
N ARG A 2 -0.54 -7.83 -13.42
CA ARG A 2 0.76 -7.96 -14.08
C ARG A 2 0.98 -6.73 -14.96
N THR A 3 2.10 -6.03 -14.81
CA THR A 3 2.38 -4.79 -15.55
C THR A 3 3.88 -4.64 -15.78
N VAL A 4 4.27 -3.72 -16.64
CA VAL A 4 5.66 -3.26 -16.77
C VAL A 4 5.79 -1.92 -16.06
N ILE A 5 6.80 -1.75 -15.22
CA ILE A 5 7.15 -0.50 -14.53
C ILE A 5 8.66 -0.30 -14.64
N GLY A 6 9.11 0.86 -15.12
CA GLY A 6 10.55 1.14 -15.27
C GLY A 6 11.31 0.07 -16.07
N ASN A 7 10.76 -0.37 -17.21
CA ASN A 7 11.29 -1.47 -18.03
C ASN A 7 11.39 -2.85 -17.34
N ARG A 8 10.74 -3.03 -16.18
CA ARG A 8 10.72 -4.30 -15.44
C ARG A 8 9.31 -4.89 -15.44
N SER A 9 9.21 -6.17 -15.80
CA SER A 9 7.94 -6.91 -15.66
C SER A 9 7.71 -7.27 -14.20
N VAL A 10 6.59 -6.81 -13.64
CA VAL A 10 6.26 -7.00 -12.22
C VAL A 10 4.84 -7.52 -12.04
N SER A 11 4.65 -8.32 -10.99
CA SER A 11 3.34 -8.72 -10.49
C SER A 11 3.06 -7.95 -9.20
N LEU A 12 2.06 -7.07 -9.23
CA LEU A 12 1.70 -6.21 -8.11
C LEU A 12 0.36 -6.65 -7.52
N VAL A 13 0.33 -6.85 -6.21
CA VAL A 13 -0.85 -7.22 -5.42
C VAL A 13 -0.98 -6.23 -4.27
N VAL A 14 -2.14 -5.58 -4.17
CA VAL A 14 -2.50 -4.71 -3.05
C VAL A 14 -3.75 -5.29 -2.41
N LEU A 15 -3.69 -5.61 -1.13
CA LEU A 15 -4.81 -6.19 -0.38
C LEU A 15 -5.25 -5.23 0.72
N ASP A 16 -6.51 -5.38 1.14
CA ASP A 16 -7.04 -4.70 2.32
C ASP A 16 -6.86 -3.17 2.27
N ALA A 17 -7.20 -2.60 1.11
CA ALA A 17 -7.14 -1.17 0.88
C ALA A 17 -8.28 -0.48 1.64
N PHE A 18 -7.94 0.49 2.50
CA PHE A 18 -8.89 1.21 3.35
C PHE A 18 -10.06 1.87 2.59
N GLY A 19 -9.78 2.57 1.48
CA GLY A 19 -10.76 3.36 0.74
C GLY A 19 -10.92 2.93 -0.72
N LYS A 20 -11.99 3.43 -1.36
CA LYS A 20 -12.38 3.10 -2.75
C LYS A 20 -11.25 3.26 -3.77
N TYR A 21 -10.34 4.22 -3.57
CA TYR A 21 -9.22 4.47 -4.49
C TYR A 21 -7.84 4.22 -3.87
N THR A 22 -7.79 3.70 -2.65
CA THR A 22 -6.52 3.51 -1.93
C THR A 22 -5.59 2.53 -2.66
N HIS A 23 -6.14 1.45 -3.22
CA HIS A 23 -5.36 0.47 -4.00
C HIS A 23 -4.75 1.07 -5.28
N PHE A 24 -5.47 1.95 -5.99
CA PHE A 24 -4.92 2.66 -7.14
C PHE A 24 -3.86 3.67 -6.72
N ALA A 25 -4.09 4.41 -5.64
CA ALA A 25 -3.12 5.34 -5.10
C ALA A 25 -1.82 4.59 -4.73
N ASP A 26 -1.91 3.48 -4.00
CA ASP A 26 -0.75 2.67 -3.61
C ASP A 26 -0.01 2.07 -4.81
N ALA A 27 -0.73 1.60 -5.84
CA ALA A 27 -0.11 1.16 -7.08
C ALA A 27 0.66 2.30 -7.79
N ASN A 28 0.10 3.52 -7.83
CA ASN A 28 0.79 4.68 -8.38
C ASN A 28 2.01 5.08 -7.55
N ARG A 29 1.93 5.00 -6.21
CA ARG A 29 3.09 5.25 -5.33
C ARG A 29 4.22 4.27 -5.59
N LEU A 30 3.89 2.98 -5.70
CA LEU A 30 4.86 1.93 -6.00
C LEU A 30 5.49 2.13 -7.38
N ARG A 31 4.69 2.52 -8.39
CA ARG A 31 5.21 2.88 -9.71
C ARG A 31 6.21 4.02 -9.62
N SER A 32 5.81 5.15 -9.04
CA SER A 32 6.68 6.33 -8.91
C SER A 32 7.94 6.04 -8.11
N TRP A 33 7.86 5.22 -7.06
CA TRP A 33 9.02 4.80 -6.29
C TRP A 33 9.97 3.92 -7.11
N ILE A 34 9.47 2.96 -7.89
CA ILE A 34 10.31 2.13 -8.76
C ILE A 34 10.99 2.98 -9.86
N GLU A 35 10.28 3.97 -10.40
CA GLU A 35 10.79 4.83 -11.48
C GLU A 35 11.77 5.89 -10.99
N THR A 36 11.56 6.45 -9.80
CA THR A 36 12.29 7.65 -9.33
C THR A 36 13.08 7.46 -8.04
N GLY A 37 12.84 6.37 -7.31
CA GLY A 37 13.38 6.13 -5.97
C GLY A 37 12.76 6.97 -4.86
N LYS A 38 11.82 7.87 -5.16
CA LYS A 38 11.24 8.81 -4.18
C LYS A 38 9.94 8.26 -3.58
N VAL A 39 9.80 8.43 -2.26
CA VAL A 39 8.59 8.05 -1.52
C VAL A 39 7.61 9.21 -1.50
N THR A 40 6.36 8.95 -1.86
CA THR A 40 5.26 9.93 -1.76
C THR A 40 4.51 9.80 -0.44
N PRO A 41 4.10 10.90 0.20
CA PRO A 41 3.36 10.86 1.46
C PRO A 41 2.00 10.16 1.32
N ILE A 42 1.62 9.46 2.38
CA ILE A 42 0.31 8.79 2.52
C ILE A 42 -0.63 9.64 3.40
N PRO A 43 -1.95 9.69 3.09
CA PRO A 43 -2.93 10.40 3.91
C PRO A 43 -2.97 9.88 5.35
N ALA A 44 -3.24 10.78 6.30
CA ALA A 44 -3.33 10.43 7.73
C ALA A 44 -4.37 9.32 8.00
N ALA A 45 -5.55 9.39 7.37
CA ALA A 45 -6.59 8.38 7.53
C ALA A 45 -6.13 6.96 7.15
N ALA A 46 -5.32 6.82 6.09
CA ALA A 46 -4.77 5.53 5.69
C ALA A 46 -3.72 5.01 6.68
N ARG A 47 -2.95 5.91 7.31
CA ARG A 47 -2.00 5.57 8.38
C ARG A 47 -2.71 5.11 9.64
N ASP A 48 -3.76 5.82 10.03
CA ASP A 48 -4.52 5.51 11.24
C ASP A 48 -5.27 4.19 11.10
N TYR A 49 -5.84 3.91 9.92
CA TYR A 49 -6.42 2.61 9.60
C TYR A 49 -5.42 1.46 9.80
N ARG A 50 -4.20 1.59 9.24
CA ARG A 50 -3.15 0.59 9.41
C ARG A 50 -2.82 0.38 10.89
N ARG A 51 -2.59 1.46 11.64
CA ARG A 51 -2.28 1.39 13.09
C ARG A 51 -3.37 0.70 13.89
N GLN A 52 -4.64 1.04 13.63
CA GLN A 52 -5.77 0.43 14.33
C GLN A 52 -5.89 -1.07 14.01
N LYS A 53 -5.66 -1.46 12.75
CA LYS A 53 -5.68 -2.86 12.35
C LYS A 53 -4.54 -3.64 13.00
N ASP A 54 -3.33 -3.12 12.98
CA ASP A 54 -2.17 -3.77 13.58
C ASP A 54 -2.35 -3.93 15.10
N ALA A 55 -2.91 -2.92 15.78
CA ALA A 55 -3.25 -3.00 17.20
C ALA A 55 -4.34 -4.05 17.49
N ARG A 56 -5.31 -4.25 16.59
CA ARG A 56 -6.34 -5.28 16.72
C ARG A 56 -5.76 -6.68 16.52
N LEU A 57 -4.90 -6.86 15.53
CA LEU A 57 -4.22 -8.14 15.28
C LEU A 57 -3.34 -8.55 16.47
N ALA A 58 -2.55 -7.61 17.00
CA ALA A 58 -1.69 -7.86 18.16
C ALA A 58 -2.48 -8.29 19.42
N LYS A 59 -3.70 -7.76 19.61
CA LYS A 59 -4.59 -8.20 20.70
C LYS A 59 -5.13 -9.61 20.50
N ASN A 60 -5.49 -9.94 19.26
CA ASN A 60 -6.03 -11.26 18.94
C ASN A 60 -5.00 -12.38 19.04
N ASP A 61 -3.70 -12.10 18.82
CA ASP A 61 -2.61 -13.08 18.96
C ASP A 61 -2.25 -13.36 20.44
N SER A 62 -2.74 -12.56 21.37
CA SER A 62 -2.47 -12.67 22.81
C SER A 62 -3.56 -13.38 23.63
N GLU A 63 -4.59 -13.91 22.98
CA GLU A 63 -5.65 -14.78 23.53
C GLU A 63 -5.49 -16.22 23.03
#